data_AF-W4GGS5-F1
#
_entry.id   AF-W4GGS5-F1
#
_cell.length_a   1.000
_cell.length_b   1.000
_cell.length_c   1.000
_cell.angle_alpha   90.00
_cell.angle_beta   90.00
_cell.angle_gamma   90.00
#
_symmetry.space_group_name_H-M   'P 1'
#
loop_
_entity.id
_entity.type
_entity.pdbx_description
1 polymer ?
#
loop_
_entity_poly.entity_id
_entity_poly.type
_entity_poly.pdbx_seq_one_letter_code
_entity_poly.pdbx_strand_id
1 'polypeptide(L)'
;MEDSRRSTNDLGASFSRGSIAFTRDDRSARFEVDVVQPDHQVVLAPLRIGEEGDDHVYITASTENSNSYHSSSHDNPPSSSLSSRPTGINTQYSAHPTVFERPTDVDATSDYRLYDLPSRGVQPITITYVEETSRSESPKDYKGRLRVWPGLMLLLSIFTLSSVAIAFGAKKSYDSSKSRMISVQAAAAKRRAIQDGLGDDISEVADDGVVNNPRTYTTKSCSLPNYQSKNGQIVAVSPNGTEVAVGIKGVNWFGMETLNAVPFGLWQNDQNGTTVFDIASFLQRNGFNSVRLPVSVGHLLDDTPPAVGLVNRQANRAMNLKSYMTTIQSIVQAMGYRQITVLISMHTLLPNDNSGGLWYDKNIPEALVLKSFDLLAKGLCSDTYWNVIGIDLKNEPHLATWGDGIPATDWALGAAKLGNHMLSVCPQWVGFVEGINGGPQTGIIDGKSWVYYNWWGGGLQGAATKAVEFNVPHKLVYSPHYYTVCIFRYRERPHLAA
;
A
#
# COMPACT_ATOMS: atom_id res chain seq x y z
N MET A 1 16.75 -54.39 1.07
CA MET A 1 18.12 -54.57 1.61
C MET A 1 18.43 -53.29 2.37
N GLU A 2 18.55 -53.26 3.69
CA GLU A 2 18.60 -54.33 4.68
C GLU A 2 18.31 -53.68 6.04
N ASP A 3 17.44 -54.34 6.80
CA ASP A 3 17.17 -54.07 8.20
C ASP A 3 18.42 -54.31 9.04
N SER A 4 18.62 -53.50 10.08
CA SER A 4 19.26 -54.00 11.31
C SER A 4 18.89 -53.16 12.52
N ARG A 5 17.81 -53.61 13.17
CA ARG A 5 17.65 -53.51 14.62
C ARG A 5 18.80 -54.27 15.28
N ARG A 6 19.54 -53.62 16.17
CA ARG A 6 20.28 -54.32 17.22
C ARG A 6 19.87 -53.76 18.58
N SER A 7 19.51 -54.72 19.42
CA SER A 7 19.00 -54.59 20.76
C SER A 7 20.13 -54.59 21.79
N THR A 8 19.79 -54.05 22.97
CA THR A 8 20.26 -54.36 24.33
C THR A 8 21.60 -53.83 24.82
N ASN A 9 21.45 -53.00 25.86
CA ASN A 9 22.10 -53.07 27.18
C ASN A 9 23.57 -52.64 27.26
N ASP A 10 23.75 -51.36 27.63
CA ASP A 10 24.76 -50.95 28.63
C ASP A 10 24.43 -49.52 29.11
N LEU A 11 23.39 -49.40 29.95
CA LEU A 11 23.18 -48.23 30.79
C LEU A 11 23.91 -48.49 32.11
N GLY A 12 25.19 -48.13 32.15
CA GLY A 12 25.90 -47.96 33.41
C GLY A 12 25.20 -46.86 34.21
N ALA A 13 24.46 -47.25 35.25
CA ALA A 13 23.83 -46.32 36.18
C ALA A 13 24.91 -45.57 36.96
N SER A 14 25.29 -44.39 36.47
CA SER A 14 26.04 -43.41 37.25
C SER A 14 25.11 -42.85 38.32
N PHE A 15 25.23 -43.35 39.56
CA PHE A 15 24.53 -42.78 40.70
C PHE A 15 24.97 -41.32 40.91
N SER A 16 24.08 -40.38 40.62
CA SER A 16 24.26 -38.96 40.94
C SER A 16 24.19 -38.79 42.46
N ARG A 17 25.35 -38.61 43.11
CA ARG A 17 25.43 -38.12 44.49
C ARG A 17 24.98 -36.65 44.51
N GLY A 18 23.71 -36.41 44.79
CA GLY A 18 23.18 -35.06 45.04
C GLY A 18 23.38 -34.67 46.49
N SER A 19 24.23 -33.67 46.76
CA SER A 19 24.36 -33.05 48.08
C SER A 19 23.54 -31.74 48.11
N ILE A 20 22.53 -31.67 48.97
CA ILE A 20 21.79 -30.43 49.26
C ILE A 20 22.41 -29.80 50.51
N ALA A 21 22.89 -28.56 50.41
CA ALA A 21 23.43 -27.80 51.54
C ALA A 21 22.46 -26.68 51.91
N PHE A 22 22.03 -26.65 53.17
CA PHE A 22 21.29 -25.53 53.75
C PHE A 22 22.25 -24.71 54.64
N THR A 23 22.29 -23.39 54.43
CA THR A 23 22.96 -22.46 55.33
C THR A 23 21.90 -21.72 56.13
N ARG A 24 21.90 -21.91 57.45
CA ARG A 24 21.23 -21.00 58.39
C ARG A 24 22.33 -20.27 59.15
N ASP A 25 22.26 -18.95 59.19
CA ASP A 25 23.22 -18.08 59.90
C ASP A 25 23.03 -18.23 61.42
N ASP A 26 23.47 -19.36 61.99
CA ASP A 26 24.15 -19.40 63.29
C ASP A 26 24.67 -20.83 63.54
N ARG A 27 25.99 -20.96 63.62
CA ARG A 27 26.79 -22.09 64.15
C ARG A 27 26.72 -23.44 63.40
N SER A 28 27.92 -24.02 63.30
CA SER A 28 28.32 -25.23 62.61
C SER A 28 27.57 -26.49 63.05
N ALA A 29 26.80 -27.07 62.14
CA ALA A 29 26.52 -28.50 62.14
C ALA A 29 26.45 -28.98 60.67
N ARG A 30 27.32 -29.91 60.30
CA ARG A 30 27.34 -30.56 58.99
C ARG A 30 26.66 -31.92 59.18
N PHE A 31 25.52 -32.11 58.55
CA PHE A 31 24.82 -33.41 58.54
C PHE A 31 24.95 -34.00 57.13
N GLU A 32 25.61 -35.15 57.02
CA GLU A 32 25.49 -36.01 55.83
C GLU A 32 24.40 -37.04 56.13
N VAL A 33 23.37 -37.07 55.27
CA VAL A 33 22.31 -38.08 55.33
C VAL A 33 22.57 -39.04 54.19
N ASP A 34 23.02 -40.25 54.52
CA ASP A 34 23.04 -41.36 53.56
C ASP A 34 21.62 -41.92 53.43
N VAL A 35 20.98 -41.71 52.28
CA VAL A 35 19.72 -42.35 51.93
C VAL A 35 20.04 -43.68 51.26
N VAL A 36 19.93 -44.78 52.00
CA VAL A 36 19.95 -46.13 51.42
C VAL A 36 18.57 -46.41 50.83
N GLN A 37 18.49 -46.56 49.50
CA GLN A 37 17.25 -46.99 48.82
C GLN A 37 16.99 -48.47 49.10
N PRO A 38 15.76 -48.87 49.51
CA PRO A 38 15.41 -50.29 49.56
C PRO A 38 15.19 -50.85 48.15
N ASP A 39 15.54 -52.12 47.97
CA ASP A 39 15.40 -52.88 46.73
C ASP A 39 13.99 -52.80 46.13
N HIS A 40 13.92 -52.67 44.80
CA HIS A 40 12.69 -52.65 44.02
C HIS A 40 11.83 -53.91 44.26
N GLN A 41 10.63 -53.75 44.81
CA GLN A 41 9.57 -54.75 44.66
C GLN A 41 8.74 -54.45 43.41
N VAL A 42 8.82 -55.38 42.45
CA VAL A 42 7.98 -55.46 41.26
C VAL A 42 6.56 -55.82 41.69
N VAL A 43 5.59 -54.94 41.47
CA VAL A 43 4.17 -55.28 41.57
C VAL A 43 3.61 -55.43 40.16
N LEU A 44 3.36 -56.70 39.80
CA LEU A 44 2.63 -57.13 38.62
C LEU A 44 1.17 -56.67 38.70
N ALA A 45 0.66 -56.01 37.65
CA ALA A 45 -0.76 -55.78 37.45
C ALA A 45 -1.33 -56.85 36.48
N PRO A 46 -2.54 -57.39 36.72
CA PRO A 46 -3.04 -58.56 36.01
C PRO A 46 -3.62 -58.24 34.62
N LEU A 47 -3.46 -59.23 33.73
CA LEU A 47 -4.11 -59.37 32.42
C LEU A 47 -5.65 -59.48 32.55
N ARG A 48 -6.38 -58.87 31.61
CA ARG A 48 -7.65 -59.37 31.09
C ARG A 48 -7.65 -59.35 29.56
N ILE A 49 -8.29 -60.39 29.02
CA ILE A 49 -8.27 -60.92 27.64
C ILE A 49 -9.61 -60.63 26.94
N GLY A 50 -9.56 -60.48 25.61
CA GLY A 50 -10.64 -60.72 24.63
C GLY A 50 -11.52 -59.50 24.33
N GLU A 51 -11.94 -59.18 23.11
CA GLU A 51 -11.95 -59.85 21.79
C GLU A 51 -12.27 -58.77 20.72
N GLU A 52 -11.78 -58.98 19.48
CA GLU A 52 -12.44 -58.79 18.16
C GLU A 52 -13.36 -57.55 17.91
N GLY A 53 -13.26 -56.78 16.81
CA GLY A 53 -12.58 -57.00 15.53
C GLY A 53 -12.67 -55.79 14.59
N ASP A 54 -12.29 -56.05 13.35
CA ASP A 54 -12.15 -55.16 12.19
C ASP A 54 -13.43 -54.37 11.83
N ASP A 55 -13.30 -53.16 11.27
CA ASP A 55 -13.33 -52.98 9.81
C ASP A 55 -13.43 -51.51 9.36
N HIS A 56 -12.96 -51.32 8.14
CA HIS A 56 -12.89 -50.12 7.32
C HIS A 56 -14.24 -49.41 7.05
N VAL A 57 -14.20 -48.14 6.62
CA VAL A 57 -14.64 -47.68 5.27
C VAL A 57 -14.96 -46.17 5.23
N TYR A 58 -14.52 -45.57 4.13
CA TYR A 58 -14.71 -44.19 3.66
C TYR A 58 -16.14 -43.89 3.15
N ILE A 59 -16.37 -42.58 2.88
CA ILE A 59 -17.04 -42.00 1.69
C ILE A 59 -18.19 -41.02 2.01
N THR A 60 -17.81 -39.75 1.83
CA THR A 60 -18.44 -38.59 1.16
C THR A 60 -19.92 -38.52 0.80
N ALA A 61 -20.34 -37.24 0.73
CA ALA A 61 -21.27 -36.61 -0.21
C ALA A 61 -22.76 -36.80 0.13
N SER A 62 -23.66 -35.83 -0.05
CA SER A 62 -23.62 -34.53 -0.70
C SER A 62 -24.98 -33.86 -0.50
N THR A 63 -25.02 -32.52 -0.65
CA THR A 63 -26.15 -31.69 -1.16
C THR A 63 -27.47 -31.72 -0.34
N GLU A 64 -28.21 -30.64 -0.15
CA GLU A 64 -28.61 -29.62 -1.12
C GLU A 64 -29.30 -28.43 -0.42
N ASN A 65 -29.25 -27.29 -1.10
CA ASN A 65 -29.99 -26.03 -0.93
C ASN A 65 -31.39 -26.11 -0.29
N SER A 66 -31.78 -25.10 0.49
CA SER A 66 -32.49 -23.91 -0.07
C SER A 66 -33.02 -22.93 0.99
N ASN A 67 -32.92 -21.66 0.59
CA ASN A 67 -33.41 -20.39 1.13
C ASN A 67 -34.75 -20.36 1.88
N SER A 68 -34.87 -19.44 2.86
CA SER A 68 -35.85 -18.34 2.78
C SER A 68 -35.67 -17.27 3.87
N TYR A 69 -36.04 -16.04 3.50
CA TYR A 69 -35.91 -14.76 4.20
C TYR A 69 -37.13 -14.40 5.06
N HIS A 70 -36.98 -13.27 5.78
CA HIS A 70 -37.95 -12.43 6.54
C HIS A 70 -38.07 -12.73 8.04
N SER A 71 -38.32 -11.79 8.95
CA SER A 71 -38.24 -10.32 9.03
C SER A 71 -38.75 -9.93 10.44
N SER A 72 -38.18 -8.86 11.00
CA SER A 72 -38.78 -7.86 11.91
C SER A 72 -39.22 -8.22 13.36
N SER A 73 -38.65 -7.39 14.25
CA SER A 73 -39.27 -6.54 15.29
C SER A 73 -39.58 -7.05 16.71
N HIS A 74 -38.90 -6.35 17.64
CA HIS A 74 -39.41 -5.66 18.84
C HIS A 74 -39.56 -6.42 20.18
N ASP A 75 -39.20 -5.63 21.20
CA ASP A 75 -39.57 -5.65 22.63
C ASP A 75 -38.75 -6.45 23.66
N ASN A 76 -38.16 -5.68 24.58
CA ASN A 76 -37.67 -6.02 25.93
C ASN A 76 -38.75 -5.58 26.96
N PRO A 77 -38.69 -5.94 28.28
CA PRO A 77 -38.18 -7.13 28.99
C PRO A 77 -39.29 -7.66 29.99
N PRO A 78 -39.09 -8.57 31.00
CA PRO A 78 -38.21 -8.39 32.19
C PRO A 78 -37.52 -9.65 32.80
N SER A 79 -36.49 -9.37 33.61
CA SER A 79 -35.94 -10.06 34.82
C SER A 79 -35.79 -11.59 34.98
N SER A 80 -34.54 -11.95 35.34
CA SER A 80 -34.05 -12.95 36.32
C SER A 80 -34.20 -14.46 36.06
N SER A 81 -33.06 -15.16 35.87
CA SER A 81 -32.47 -16.11 36.85
C SER A 81 -31.34 -16.98 36.24
N LEU A 82 -30.28 -17.16 37.04
CA LEU A 82 -29.30 -18.27 37.09
C LEU A 82 -28.49 -18.68 35.82
N SER A 83 -27.15 -18.54 35.86
CA SER A 83 -26.15 -19.64 36.04
C SER A 83 -26.06 -20.58 34.81
N SER A 84 -24.94 -20.84 34.14
CA SER A 84 -23.51 -20.83 34.46
C SER A 84 -22.71 -20.89 33.14
N ARG A 85 -21.53 -20.26 33.09
CA ARG A 85 -20.54 -20.39 32.00
C ARG A 85 -19.53 -21.50 32.33
N PRO A 86 -19.15 -22.36 31.39
CA PRO A 86 -17.99 -23.23 31.53
C PRO A 86 -16.74 -22.53 30.98
N THR A 87 -15.71 -22.34 31.82
CA THR A 87 -14.36 -22.00 31.38
C THR A 87 -13.41 -23.09 31.90
N GLY A 88 -13.12 -24.07 31.05
CA GLY A 88 -12.03 -25.01 31.29
C GLY A 88 -10.72 -24.42 30.81
N ILE A 89 -9.90 -23.93 31.73
CA ILE A 89 -8.46 -23.73 31.53
C ILE A 89 -7.77 -24.74 32.45
N ASN A 90 -7.14 -25.75 31.86
CA ASN A 90 -6.28 -26.70 32.56
C ASN A 90 -4.95 -26.02 32.91
N THR A 91 -4.75 -25.70 34.19
CA THR A 91 -3.41 -25.50 34.77
C THR A 91 -3.21 -26.54 35.86
N GLN A 92 -2.50 -27.62 35.55
CA GLN A 92 -2.00 -28.55 36.56
C GLN A 92 -0.81 -27.89 37.27
N TYR A 93 -1.02 -27.43 38.50
CA TYR A 93 0.06 -27.18 39.46
C TYR A 93 0.27 -28.46 40.27
N SER A 94 1.47 -29.05 40.19
CA SER A 94 1.91 -30.08 41.12
C SER A 94 2.33 -29.40 42.43
N ALA A 95 1.55 -29.57 43.48
CA ALA A 95 1.92 -29.16 44.83
C ALA A 95 2.41 -30.39 45.59
N HIS A 96 3.72 -30.50 45.82
CA HIS A 96 4.25 -31.42 46.81
C HIS A 96 4.12 -30.78 48.21
N PRO A 97 3.53 -31.46 49.21
CA PRO A 97 3.39 -30.92 50.55
C PRO A 97 4.75 -30.85 51.25
N THR A 98 5.11 -29.67 51.75
CA THR A 98 6.27 -29.47 52.61
C THR A 98 5.96 -29.94 54.03
N VAL A 99 6.77 -30.86 54.55
CA VAL A 99 6.67 -31.44 55.90
C VAL A 99 7.13 -30.44 56.94
N PHE A 100 6.35 -29.39 57.24
CA PHE A 100 6.48 -28.58 58.45
C PHE A 100 5.16 -27.83 58.72
N GLU A 101 4.14 -28.53 59.20
CA GLU A 101 3.10 -27.91 60.03
C GLU A 101 3.39 -28.28 61.48
N ARG A 102 3.58 -27.26 62.32
CA ARG A 102 3.76 -27.39 63.76
C ARG A 102 2.41 -27.03 64.39
N PRO A 103 1.68 -27.96 65.02
CA PRO A 103 0.52 -27.57 65.82
C PRO A 103 1.01 -26.89 67.11
N THR A 104 0.54 -25.68 67.33
CA THR A 104 0.65 -24.94 68.59
C THR A 104 -0.29 -25.53 69.64
N ASP A 105 0.24 -25.65 70.84
CA ASP A 105 -0.40 -25.73 72.16
C ASP A 105 -1.30 -26.94 72.49
N VAL A 106 -0.90 -27.54 73.61
CA VAL A 106 -1.50 -28.66 74.32
C VAL A 106 -2.73 -28.17 75.07
N ASP A 107 -3.82 -28.94 75.04
CA ASP A 107 -4.63 -29.07 76.24
C ASP A 107 -5.02 -30.54 76.45
N ALA A 108 -4.82 -30.99 77.69
CA ALA A 108 -4.88 -32.38 78.07
C ALA A 108 -6.22 -32.68 78.73
N THR A 109 -7.03 -33.61 78.19
CA THR A 109 -7.90 -34.49 79.00
C THR A 109 -8.46 -35.67 78.20
N SER A 110 -8.54 -36.81 78.91
CA SER A 110 -9.38 -38.01 78.72
C SER A 110 -9.15 -38.94 77.52
N ASP A 111 -8.29 -39.95 77.75
CA ASP A 111 -8.66 -41.36 77.88
C ASP A 111 -9.68 -41.95 76.87
N TYR A 112 -9.21 -42.56 75.77
CA TYR A 112 -9.86 -43.70 75.11
C TYR A 112 -8.86 -44.52 74.27
N ARG A 113 -9.13 -45.83 74.24
CA ARG A 113 -8.28 -46.96 73.84
C ARG A 113 -7.89 -47.01 72.35
N LEU A 114 -6.62 -47.32 72.12
CA LEU A 114 -6.06 -48.40 71.26
C LEU A 114 -6.97 -48.98 70.16
N TYR A 115 -6.61 -48.79 68.88
CA TYR A 115 -6.49 -49.86 67.87
C TYR A 115 -5.56 -49.45 66.71
N ASP A 116 -4.82 -50.45 66.23
CA ASP A 116 -3.80 -50.53 65.19
C ASP A 116 -3.87 -49.55 64.00
N LEU A 117 -2.75 -48.87 63.76
CA LEU A 117 -2.31 -48.40 62.44
C LEU A 117 -0.83 -48.75 62.27
N PRO A 118 -0.40 -49.21 61.08
CA PRO A 118 0.93 -49.77 60.89
C PRO A 118 1.97 -48.68 61.13
N SER A 119 2.89 -48.97 62.05
CA SER A 119 4.04 -48.13 62.35
C SER A 119 4.84 -47.87 61.07
N ARG A 120 4.64 -46.69 60.48
CA ARG A 120 5.49 -46.16 59.42
C ARG A 120 6.91 -46.12 59.99
N GLY A 121 7.80 -46.89 59.36
CA GLY A 121 9.14 -47.21 59.85
C GLY A 121 9.86 -46.03 60.48
N VAL A 122 9.90 -46.01 61.81
CA VAL A 122 10.85 -45.20 62.57
C VAL A 122 12.16 -45.97 62.53
N GLN A 123 13.00 -45.65 61.56
CA GLN A 123 14.38 -46.14 61.53
C GLN A 123 15.14 -45.50 62.69
N PRO A 124 15.77 -46.27 63.61
CA PRO A 124 16.59 -45.69 64.67
C PRO A 124 17.80 -45.00 64.04
N ILE A 125 17.87 -43.67 64.15
CA ILE A 125 19.04 -42.89 63.76
C ILE A 125 20.14 -43.20 64.76
N THR A 126 21.17 -43.95 64.32
CA THR A 126 22.37 -44.16 65.11
C THR A 126 23.30 -42.97 64.90
N ILE A 127 23.36 -42.07 65.87
CA ILE A 127 24.31 -40.95 65.85
C ILE A 127 25.70 -41.53 66.19
N THR A 128 26.53 -41.72 65.18
CA THR A 128 27.94 -42.04 65.36
C THR A 128 28.70 -40.73 65.55
N TYR A 129 29.35 -40.55 66.70
CA TYR A 129 30.28 -39.45 66.89
C TYR A 129 31.48 -39.67 65.96
N VAL A 130 31.59 -38.84 64.93
CA VAL A 130 32.81 -38.73 64.13
C VAL A 130 33.89 -38.13 65.04
N GLU A 131 35.08 -38.74 65.05
CA GLU A 131 36.26 -38.32 65.83
C GLU A 131 36.37 -36.78 65.88
N GLU A 132 36.55 -36.24 67.09
CA GLU A 132 36.86 -34.82 67.26
C GLU A 132 38.11 -34.47 66.44
N THR A 133 37.98 -33.48 65.56
CA THR A 133 39.06 -33.04 64.71
C THR A 133 40.24 -32.58 65.57
N SER A 134 41.43 -33.15 65.32
CA SER A 134 42.66 -32.89 66.09
C SER A 134 43.21 -31.45 65.97
N ARG A 135 42.48 -30.57 65.26
CA ARG A 135 42.74 -29.12 65.20
C ARG A 135 41.43 -28.34 65.01
N SER A 136 41.37 -27.16 65.63
CA SER A 136 40.30 -26.20 65.41
C SER A 136 40.26 -25.75 63.93
N GLU A 137 39.11 -25.89 63.28
CA GLU A 137 38.89 -25.43 61.91
C GLU A 137 38.95 -23.90 61.85
N SER A 138 39.74 -23.34 60.94
CA SER A 138 39.85 -21.90 60.73
C SER A 138 38.98 -21.45 59.54
N PRO A 139 38.58 -20.17 59.46
CA PRO A 139 37.87 -19.62 58.28
C PRO A 139 38.62 -19.81 56.94
N LYS A 140 39.92 -20.11 56.97
CA LYS A 140 40.74 -20.39 55.78
C LYS A 140 40.56 -21.81 55.24
N ASP A 141 40.04 -22.72 56.06
CA ASP A 141 39.75 -24.10 55.68
C ASP A 141 38.46 -24.20 54.85
N TYR A 142 37.58 -23.19 54.94
CA TYR A 142 36.37 -23.05 54.11
C TYR A 142 36.67 -22.38 52.76
N LYS A 143 37.15 -23.17 51.78
CA LYS A 143 37.36 -22.71 50.39
C LYS A 143 36.07 -22.50 49.57
N GLY A 144 34.89 -22.62 50.17
CA GLY A 144 33.59 -22.55 49.49
C GLY A 144 33.34 -21.23 48.73
N ARG A 145 33.88 -20.11 49.23
CA ARG A 145 33.72 -18.78 48.63
C ARG A 145 34.52 -18.57 47.33
N LEU A 146 35.56 -19.37 47.09
CA LEU A 146 36.37 -19.30 45.86
C LEU A 146 35.82 -20.17 44.72
N ARG A 147 34.88 -21.09 44.99
CA ARG A 147 34.26 -21.96 43.97
C ARG A 147 33.01 -21.39 43.29
N VAL A 148 32.44 -20.29 43.81
CA VAL A 148 31.23 -19.66 43.25
C VAL A 148 31.58 -18.74 42.07
N TRP A 149 32.77 -18.14 42.07
CA TRP A 149 33.23 -17.21 41.03
C TRP A 149 33.35 -17.84 39.63
N PRO A 150 33.92 -19.05 39.45
CA PRO A 150 33.90 -19.72 38.16
C PRO A 150 32.48 -20.01 37.65
N GLY A 151 31.56 -20.38 38.54
CA GLY A 151 30.16 -20.62 38.21
C GLY A 151 29.40 -19.33 37.82
N LEU A 152 29.63 -18.24 38.55
CA LEU A 152 29.05 -16.93 38.23
C LEU A 152 29.62 -16.33 36.94
N MET A 153 30.92 -16.50 36.68
CA MET A 153 31.54 -16.07 35.41
C MET A 153 31.05 -16.91 34.23
N LEU A 154 30.87 -18.21 34.42
CA LEU A 154 30.24 -19.08 33.42
C LEU A 154 28.79 -18.66 33.16
N LEU A 155 28.00 -18.41 34.21
CA LEU A 155 26.62 -17.94 34.08
C LEU A 155 26.55 -16.60 33.36
N LEU A 156 27.40 -15.62 33.72
CA LEU A 156 27.52 -14.34 33.02
C LEU A 156 27.90 -14.54 31.55
N SER A 157 28.84 -15.44 31.26
CA SER A 157 29.22 -15.77 29.88
C SER A 157 28.07 -16.38 29.09
N ILE A 158 27.27 -17.27 29.70
CA ILE A 158 26.10 -17.87 29.07
C ILE A 158 25.03 -16.81 28.81
N PHE A 159 24.75 -15.93 29.77
CA PHE A 159 23.78 -14.84 29.59
C PHE A 159 24.22 -13.89 28.48
N THR A 160 25.48 -13.46 28.49
CA THR A 160 26.00 -12.55 27.45
C THR A 160 26.01 -13.21 26.07
N LEU A 161 26.50 -14.46 25.94
CA LEU A 161 26.44 -15.23 24.69
C LEU A 161 25.01 -15.45 24.21
N SER A 162 24.09 -15.78 25.11
CA SER A 162 22.67 -15.99 24.79
C SER A 162 22.02 -14.69 24.32
N SER A 163 22.24 -13.58 25.01
CA SER A 163 21.72 -12.27 24.60
C SER A 163 22.25 -11.85 23.24
N VAL A 164 23.55 -12.04 22.97
CA VAL A 164 24.15 -11.76 21.65
C VAL A 164 23.59 -12.69 20.58
N ALA A 165 23.46 -13.99 20.86
CA ALA A 165 22.91 -14.97 19.92
C ALA A 165 21.43 -14.70 19.59
N ILE A 166 20.63 -14.31 20.59
CA ILE A 166 19.23 -13.91 20.42
C ILE A 166 19.17 -12.63 19.59
N ALA A 167 19.99 -11.61 19.89
CA ALA A 167 20.01 -10.36 19.12
C ALA A 167 20.42 -10.60 17.66
N PHE A 168 21.44 -11.41 17.43
CA PHE A 168 21.89 -11.78 16.08
C PHE A 168 20.85 -12.62 15.33
N GLY A 169 20.25 -13.61 16.00
CA GLY A 169 19.18 -14.44 15.45
C GLY A 169 17.93 -13.62 15.10
N ALA A 170 17.54 -12.69 15.98
CA ALA A 170 16.45 -11.75 15.75
C ALA A 170 16.75 -10.84 14.55
N LYS A 171 17.96 -10.26 14.47
CA LYS A 171 18.37 -9.44 13.32
C LYS A 171 18.36 -10.25 12.02
N LYS A 172 18.92 -11.46 12.01
CA LYS A 172 18.93 -12.34 10.82
C LYS A 172 17.52 -12.74 10.38
N SER A 173 16.64 -13.06 11.33
CA SER A 173 15.23 -13.39 11.07
C SER A 173 14.48 -12.19 10.50
N TYR A 174 14.69 -11.01 11.08
CA TYR A 174 14.13 -9.74 10.60
C TYR A 174 14.60 -9.42 9.17
N ASP A 175 15.91 -9.48 8.91
CA ASP A 175 16.50 -9.22 7.58
C ASP A 175 15.94 -10.22 6.54
N SER A 176 15.82 -11.50 6.91
CA SER A 176 15.25 -12.54 6.05
C SER A 176 13.75 -12.32 5.78
N SER A 177 12.98 -11.90 6.79
CA SER A 177 11.57 -11.57 6.65
C SER A 177 11.36 -10.37 5.75
N LYS A 178 12.16 -9.31 5.93
CA LYS A 178 12.15 -8.12 5.09
C LYS A 178 12.47 -8.45 3.63
N SER A 179 13.46 -9.30 3.38
CA SER A 179 13.80 -9.77 2.03
C SER A 179 12.64 -10.51 1.36
N ARG A 180 11.96 -11.42 2.07
CA ARG A 180 10.78 -12.14 1.54
C ARG A 180 9.65 -11.17 1.21
N MET A 181 9.34 -10.26 2.12
CA MET A 181 8.34 -9.23 1.91
C MET A 181 8.63 -8.40 0.64
N ILE A 182 9.86 -7.90 0.49
CA ILE A 182 10.29 -7.13 -0.69
C ILE A 182 10.16 -7.97 -1.95
N SER A 183 10.56 -9.25 -1.94
CA SER A 183 10.44 -10.12 -3.14
C SER A 183 8.99 -10.32 -3.59
N VAL A 184 8.05 -10.47 -2.64
CA VAL A 184 6.62 -10.61 -2.95
C VAL A 184 6.07 -9.29 -3.50
N GLN A 185 6.46 -8.16 -2.90
CA GLN A 185 6.04 -6.84 -3.35
C GLN A 185 6.61 -6.49 -4.73
N ALA A 186 7.87 -6.83 -5.01
CA ALA A 186 8.49 -6.66 -6.31
C ALA A 186 7.79 -7.51 -7.38
N ALA A 187 7.44 -8.78 -7.07
CA ALA A 187 6.66 -9.61 -7.99
C ALA A 187 5.24 -9.05 -8.23
N ALA A 188 4.61 -8.47 -7.21
CA ALA A 188 3.32 -7.80 -7.36
C ALA A 188 3.42 -6.49 -8.17
N ALA A 189 4.51 -5.72 -8.01
CA ALA A 189 4.78 -4.53 -8.81
C ALA A 189 5.02 -4.90 -10.28
N LYS A 190 5.85 -5.91 -10.55
CA LYS A 190 6.12 -6.41 -11.91
C LYS A 190 4.86 -6.87 -12.64
N ARG A 191 3.88 -7.43 -11.92
CA ARG A 191 2.58 -7.81 -12.50
C ARG A 191 1.71 -6.61 -12.89
N ARG A 192 1.87 -5.45 -12.23
CA ARG A 192 1.12 -4.21 -12.51
C ARG A 192 1.80 -3.32 -13.54
N ALA A 193 3.12 -3.44 -13.66
CA ALA A 193 3.93 -2.67 -14.60
C ALA A 193 3.50 -2.92 -16.05
N ILE A 194 3.45 -1.85 -16.84
CA ILE A 194 3.21 -1.92 -18.28
C ILE A 194 4.44 -2.54 -18.93
N GLN A 195 4.25 -3.65 -19.64
CA GLN A 195 5.32 -4.36 -20.33
C GLN A 195 5.77 -3.58 -21.57
N ASP A 196 6.98 -3.04 -21.54
CA ASP A 196 7.56 -2.19 -22.58
C ASP A 196 8.90 -2.71 -23.12
N GLY A 197 9.38 -3.85 -22.59
CA GLY A 197 10.65 -4.45 -22.97
C GLY A 197 11.88 -3.72 -22.41
N LEU A 198 11.69 -2.63 -21.67
CA LEU A 198 12.75 -1.90 -20.98
C LEU A 198 12.77 -2.38 -19.52
N GLY A 199 13.89 -2.97 -19.08
CA GLY A 199 14.00 -3.61 -17.77
C GLY A 199 13.63 -2.70 -16.59
N ASP A 200 13.13 -3.32 -15.52
CA ASP A 200 12.73 -2.65 -14.27
C ASP A 200 13.96 -2.24 -13.43
N ASP A 201 14.65 -1.15 -13.79
CA ASP A 201 15.68 -0.57 -12.91
C ASP A 201 15.08 0.29 -11.77
N ILE A 202 13.76 0.56 -11.81
CA ILE A 202 13.08 1.47 -10.88
C ILE A 202 12.14 0.67 -9.97
N SER A 203 12.71 0.05 -8.95
CA SER A 203 11.94 -0.48 -7.80
C SER A 203 12.02 0.53 -6.66
N GLU A 204 11.01 1.40 -6.57
CA GLU A 204 10.91 2.32 -5.44
C GLU A 204 10.17 1.64 -4.29
N VAL A 205 10.88 1.43 -3.19
CA VAL A 205 10.33 0.86 -1.97
C VAL A 205 9.87 1.99 -1.07
N ALA A 206 8.56 2.06 -0.80
CA ALA A 206 8.01 3.00 0.16
C ALA A 206 8.50 2.70 1.60
N ASP A 207 8.27 3.62 2.53
CA ASP A 207 8.59 3.50 3.96
C ASP A 207 7.98 2.25 4.61
N ASP A 208 6.80 1.83 4.15
CA ASP A 208 6.10 0.62 4.59
C ASP A 208 6.48 -0.65 3.82
N GLY A 209 7.51 -0.60 2.98
CA GLY A 209 8.05 -1.76 2.26
C GLY A 209 7.28 -2.15 1.01
N VAL A 210 6.24 -1.40 0.63
CA VAL A 210 5.48 -1.65 -0.61
C VAL A 210 6.23 -1.05 -1.80
N VAL A 211 6.35 -1.84 -2.86
CA VAL A 211 7.07 -1.45 -4.07
C VAL A 211 6.13 -0.75 -5.06
N ASN A 212 6.58 0.36 -5.64
CA ASN A 212 5.92 1.08 -6.74
C ASN A 212 4.46 1.47 -6.44
N ASN A 213 4.21 1.91 -5.20
CA ASN A 213 2.91 2.39 -4.73
C ASN A 213 3.12 3.31 -3.52
N PRO A 214 3.63 4.52 -3.71
CA PRO A 214 3.87 5.45 -2.61
C PRO A 214 2.55 5.91 -1.96
N ARG A 215 2.63 6.35 -0.70
CA ARG A 215 1.49 6.98 0.02
C ARG A 215 1.35 8.47 -0.31
N THR A 216 2.42 9.08 -0.79
CA THR A 216 2.48 10.50 -1.17
C THR A 216 3.45 10.66 -2.33
N TYR A 217 3.11 11.52 -3.29
CA TYR A 217 4.03 11.92 -4.35
C TYR A 217 4.83 13.15 -3.89
N THR A 218 6.05 12.94 -3.39
CA THR A 218 6.94 14.04 -2.99
C THR A 218 7.62 14.61 -4.22
N THR A 219 7.05 15.68 -4.77
CA THR A 219 7.69 16.43 -5.86
C THR A 219 8.87 17.23 -5.32
N LYS A 220 9.89 17.47 -6.16
CA LYS A 220 10.95 18.43 -5.81
C LYS A 220 10.29 19.79 -5.57
N SER A 221 10.78 20.54 -4.58
CA SER A 221 10.35 21.91 -4.34
C SER A 221 10.79 22.77 -5.54
N CYS A 222 9.91 22.86 -6.53
CA CYS A 222 10.06 23.72 -7.69
C CYS A 222 9.08 24.88 -7.51
N SER A 223 9.54 26.10 -7.79
CA SER A 223 8.62 27.22 -8.00
C SER A 223 7.89 27.00 -9.33
N LEU A 224 6.61 27.36 -9.40
CA LEU A 224 5.83 27.39 -10.63
C LEU A 224 6.50 28.34 -11.64
N PRO A 225 7.05 27.84 -12.75
CA PRO A 225 7.70 28.68 -13.74
C PRO A 225 6.69 29.52 -14.50
N ASN A 226 7.14 30.67 -14.99
CA ASN A 226 6.40 31.43 -15.98
C ASN A 226 6.60 30.78 -17.34
N TYR A 227 5.68 29.92 -17.74
CA TYR A 227 5.69 29.30 -19.05
C TYR A 227 5.39 30.35 -20.12
N GLN A 228 6.20 30.39 -21.17
CA GLN A 228 6.07 31.35 -22.26
C GLN A 228 6.28 30.64 -23.61
N SER A 229 5.71 31.21 -24.67
CA SER A 229 5.87 30.82 -26.06
C SER A 229 6.70 31.87 -26.78
N LYS A 230 7.94 31.51 -27.13
CA LYS A 230 8.92 32.39 -27.78
C LYS A 230 9.54 31.66 -28.97
N ASN A 231 9.53 32.29 -30.14
CA ASN A 231 10.23 31.81 -31.33
C ASN A 231 9.92 30.34 -31.70
N GLY A 232 8.65 29.92 -31.57
CA GLY A 232 8.23 28.55 -31.86
C GLY A 232 8.60 27.52 -30.79
N GLN A 233 9.02 27.96 -29.60
CA GLN A 233 9.36 27.09 -28.47
C GLN A 233 8.59 27.51 -27.22
N ILE A 234 8.23 26.51 -26.42
CA ILE A 234 7.79 26.75 -25.05
C ILE A 234 9.04 26.85 -24.17
N VAL A 235 9.09 27.89 -23.34
CA VAL A 235 10.17 28.12 -22.38
C VAL A 235 9.59 28.25 -20.98
N ALA A 236 10.22 27.61 -20.01
CA ALA A 236 9.97 27.80 -18.60
C ALA A 236 10.90 28.90 -18.09
N VAL A 237 10.33 30.03 -17.67
CA VAL A 237 11.10 31.15 -17.11
C VAL A 237 10.98 31.11 -15.59
N SER A 238 12.10 30.83 -14.92
CA SER A 238 12.15 30.83 -13.46
C SER A 238 12.10 32.25 -12.88
N PRO A 239 11.78 32.41 -11.57
CA PRO A 239 11.70 33.74 -10.95
C PRO A 239 12.98 34.58 -11.02
N ASN A 240 14.14 33.94 -11.17
CA ASN A 240 15.44 34.62 -11.31
C ASN A 240 15.77 35.02 -12.77
N GLY A 241 14.86 34.76 -13.71
CA GLY A 241 15.02 35.07 -15.14
C GLY A 241 15.71 33.99 -15.98
N THR A 242 16.13 32.86 -15.38
CA THR A 242 16.68 31.74 -16.15
C THR A 242 15.60 31.11 -17.01
N GLU A 243 15.85 31.02 -18.31
CA GLU A 243 14.95 30.40 -19.28
C GLU A 243 15.44 28.99 -19.66
N VAL A 244 14.54 28.02 -19.63
CA VAL A 244 14.81 26.64 -20.05
C VAL A 244 13.76 26.23 -21.08
N ALA A 245 14.21 25.82 -22.27
CA ALA A 245 13.30 25.31 -23.29
C ALA A 245 12.63 23.99 -22.86
N VAL A 246 11.33 23.88 -23.12
CA VAL A 246 10.51 22.71 -22.83
C VAL A 246 10.06 22.09 -24.16
N GLY A 247 10.79 21.08 -24.62
CA GLY A 247 10.37 20.27 -25.76
C GLY A 247 9.27 19.29 -25.33
N ILE A 248 8.19 19.14 -26.09
CA ILE A 248 7.07 18.26 -25.75
C ILE A 248 7.15 16.97 -26.57
N LYS A 249 7.42 15.84 -25.89
CA LYS A 249 7.11 14.49 -26.35
C LYS A 249 5.94 13.99 -25.50
N GLY A 250 4.73 14.29 -25.96
CA GLY A 250 3.51 14.10 -25.18
C GLY A 250 2.66 12.89 -25.56
N VAL A 251 1.75 12.51 -24.66
CA VAL A 251 0.64 11.58 -24.92
C VAL A 251 -0.69 12.23 -24.51
N ASN A 252 -1.81 11.77 -25.09
CA ASN A 252 -3.15 12.08 -24.58
C ASN A 252 -3.58 10.97 -23.62
N TRP A 253 -4.06 11.33 -22.43
CA TRP A 253 -4.61 10.36 -21.47
C TRP A 253 -6.07 10.69 -21.16
N PHE A 254 -6.96 10.16 -22.00
CA PHE A 254 -8.39 10.43 -22.00
C PHE A 254 -9.17 9.54 -21.02
N GLY A 255 -10.45 9.86 -20.82
CA GLY A 255 -11.42 9.15 -20.00
C GLY A 255 -12.04 10.02 -18.91
N MET A 256 -11.33 11.04 -18.43
CA MET A 256 -11.78 11.90 -17.33
C MET A 256 -12.80 12.95 -17.77
N GLU A 257 -12.86 13.25 -19.05
CA GLU A 257 -13.88 14.04 -19.74
C GLU A 257 -15.21 13.29 -19.95
N THR A 258 -15.22 11.98 -19.72
CA THR A 258 -16.40 11.11 -19.86
C THR A 258 -17.12 10.95 -18.52
N LEU A 259 -18.29 10.29 -18.54
CA LEU A 259 -19.07 9.92 -17.35
C LEU A 259 -18.29 9.22 -16.22
N ASN A 260 -17.14 8.61 -16.51
CA ASN A 260 -16.32 7.94 -15.50
C ASN A 260 -15.55 8.92 -14.59
N ALA A 261 -15.38 10.17 -15.01
CA ALA A 261 -14.69 11.23 -14.26
C ALA A 261 -13.26 10.86 -13.80
N VAL A 262 -12.59 9.92 -14.48
CA VAL A 262 -11.21 9.50 -14.24
C VAL A 262 -10.58 8.98 -15.54
N PRO A 263 -9.27 9.18 -15.78
CA PRO A 263 -8.63 8.63 -16.96
C PRO A 263 -8.76 7.11 -17.05
N PHE A 264 -8.89 6.61 -18.27
CA PHE A 264 -9.02 5.18 -18.52
C PHE A 264 -7.73 4.43 -18.19
N GLY A 265 -7.87 3.15 -17.81
CA GLY A 265 -6.76 2.28 -17.42
C GLY A 265 -6.42 2.32 -15.92
N LEU A 266 -6.92 3.29 -15.14
CA LEU A 266 -6.81 3.26 -13.67
C LEU A 266 -7.78 2.30 -12.99
N TRP A 267 -8.67 1.67 -13.76
CA TRP A 267 -9.41 0.54 -13.24
C TRP A 267 -8.44 -0.58 -12.94
N GLN A 268 -8.48 -1.12 -11.72
CA GLN A 268 -7.70 -2.31 -11.39
C GLN A 268 -8.60 -3.30 -10.67
N ASN A 269 -8.89 -4.39 -11.38
CA ASN A 269 -9.37 -5.63 -10.78
C ASN A 269 -8.22 -6.64 -10.71
N ASP A 270 -8.50 -7.85 -10.22
CA ASP A 270 -7.48 -8.88 -10.01
C ASP A 270 -6.83 -9.41 -11.32
N GLN A 271 -7.34 -9.00 -12.49
CA GLN A 271 -6.91 -9.48 -13.80
C GLN A 271 -6.37 -8.37 -14.72
N ASN A 272 -7.03 -7.22 -14.78
CA ASN A 272 -6.74 -6.12 -15.70
C ASN A 272 -6.70 -4.78 -14.99
N GLY A 273 -5.75 -3.93 -15.38
CA GLY A 273 -5.60 -2.58 -14.85
C GLY A 273 -4.17 -2.15 -14.59
N THR A 274 -3.97 -0.85 -14.41
CA THR A 274 -2.67 -0.30 -14.01
C THR A 274 -2.85 0.79 -12.96
N THR A 275 -1.74 1.37 -12.50
CA THR A 275 -1.73 2.45 -11.51
C THR A 275 -1.22 3.74 -12.13
N VAL A 276 -1.54 4.87 -11.52
CA VAL A 276 -0.98 6.16 -11.97
C VAL A 276 0.54 6.17 -11.87
N PHE A 277 1.11 5.45 -10.88
CA PHE A 277 2.55 5.29 -10.74
C PHE A 277 3.15 4.52 -11.92
N ASP A 278 2.55 3.41 -12.30
CA ASP A 278 3.05 2.56 -13.39
C ASP A 278 2.94 3.26 -14.74
N ILE A 279 1.86 4.02 -14.97
CA ILE A 279 1.71 4.88 -16.16
C ILE A 279 2.80 5.95 -16.18
N ALA A 280 2.96 6.72 -15.09
CA ALA A 280 3.96 7.78 -15.02
C ALA A 280 5.39 7.22 -15.22
N SER A 281 5.66 6.04 -14.67
CA SER A 281 6.96 5.37 -14.81
C SER A 281 7.17 4.84 -16.24
N PHE A 282 6.16 4.26 -16.87
CA PHE A 282 6.20 3.85 -18.28
C PHE A 282 6.49 5.04 -19.19
N LEU A 283 5.78 6.16 -18.99
CA LEU A 283 5.98 7.37 -19.79
C LEU A 283 7.42 7.89 -19.66
N GLN A 284 7.92 8.00 -18.43
CA GLN A 284 9.29 8.44 -18.15
C GLN A 284 10.33 7.53 -18.83
N ARG A 285 10.21 6.20 -18.67
CA ARG A 285 11.16 5.23 -19.27
C ARG A 285 11.19 5.29 -20.79
N ASN A 286 10.03 5.55 -21.42
CA ASN A 286 9.90 5.69 -22.86
C ASN A 286 10.20 7.11 -23.36
N GLY A 287 10.67 8.00 -22.47
CA GLY A 287 11.08 9.37 -22.78
C GLY A 287 9.92 10.32 -23.08
N PHE A 288 8.67 9.94 -22.80
CA PHE A 288 7.55 10.88 -22.80
C PHE A 288 7.67 11.81 -21.59
N ASN A 289 7.44 13.09 -21.81
CA ASN A 289 7.64 14.12 -20.80
C ASN A 289 6.44 15.05 -20.62
N SER A 290 5.33 14.80 -21.32
CA SER A 290 4.10 15.57 -21.15
C SER A 290 2.84 14.69 -21.31
N VAL A 291 1.78 15.06 -20.61
CA VAL A 291 0.45 14.45 -20.74
C VAL A 291 -0.56 15.55 -21.03
N ARG A 292 -1.27 15.44 -22.16
CA ARG A 292 -2.53 16.18 -22.38
C ARG A 292 -3.64 15.41 -21.67
N LEU A 293 -4.29 16.08 -20.72
CA LEU A 293 -5.33 15.52 -19.86
C LEU A 293 -6.68 16.14 -20.21
N PRO A 294 -7.49 15.47 -21.05
CA PRO A 294 -8.88 15.84 -21.31
C PRO A 294 -9.72 15.92 -20.04
N VAL A 295 -10.48 17.01 -19.89
CA VAL A 295 -11.40 17.25 -18.77
C VAL A 295 -12.78 17.68 -19.29
N SER A 296 -13.80 17.50 -18.45
CA SER A 296 -15.16 18.00 -18.71
C SER A 296 -15.44 19.26 -17.91
N VAL A 297 -16.00 20.28 -18.55
CA VAL A 297 -16.44 21.52 -17.88
C VAL A 297 -17.51 21.22 -16.83
N GLY A 298 -18.49 20.38 -17.16
CA GLY A 298 -19.54 19.96 -16.23
C GLY A 298 -18.98 19.29 -14.97
N HIS A 299 -18.04 18.36 -15.12
CA HIS A 299 -17.39 17.74 -13.96
C HIS A 299 -16.55 18.70 -13.12
N LEU A 300 -15.91 19.72 -13.73
CA LEU A 300 -15.23 20.78 -12.99
C LEU A 300 -16.22 21.61 -12.16
N LEU A 301 -17.36 21.96 -12.74
CA LEU A 301 -18.38 22.80 -12.10
C LEU A 301 -19.08 22.09 -10.94
N ASP A 302 -19.41 20.82 -11.14
CA ASP A 302 -20.11 19.99 -10.16
C ASP A 302 -19.15 19.27 -9.18
N ASP A 303 -17.84 19.37 -9.42
CA ASP A 303 -16.76 18.68 -8.70
C ASP A 303 -17.01 17.16 -8.56
N THR A 304 -17.54 16.54 -9.64
CA THR A 304 -18.01 15.15 -9.64
C THR A 304 -16.88 14.16 -9.32
N PRO A 305 -16.97 13.36 -8.25
CA PRO A 305 -15.95 12.35 -7.97
C PRO A 305 -15.91 11.26 -9.06
N PRO A 306 -14.75 10.60 -9.25
CA PRO A 306 -14.66 9.39 -10.06
C PRO A 306 -15.73 8.36 -9.71
N ALA A 307 -16.25 7.65 -10.72
CA ALA A 307 -17.26 6.63 -10.48
C ALA A 307 -16.75 5.55 -9.50
N VAL A 308 -17.63 5.15 -8.57
CA VAL A 308 -17.28 4.25 -7.47
C VAL A 308 -16.83 2.89 -8.00
N GLY A 309 -15.75 2.35 -7.42
CA GLY A 309 -15.25 1.03 -7.76
C GLY A 309 -14.40 0.95 -9.01
N LEU A 310 -14.22 2.06 -9.75
CA LEU A 310 -13.27 2.08 -10.88
C LEU A 310 -11.84 1.94 -10.37
N VAL A 311 -11.36 2.90 -9.59
CA VAL A 311 -9.95 2.93 -9.17
C VAL A 311 -9.73 2.11 -7.90
N ASN A 312 -8.75 1.20 -7.95
CA ASN A 312 -8.27 0.50 -6.76
C ASN A 312 -7.44 1.44 -5.88
N ARG A 313 -8.00 1.85 -4.73
CA ARG A 313 -7.37 2.78 -3.78
C ARG A 313 -6.18 2.16 -3.05
N GLN A 314 -6.15 0.84 -2.87
CA GLN A 314 -5.04 0.14 -2.25
C GLN A 314 -3.82 0.08 -3.17
N ALA A 315 -4.01 0.06 -4.49
CA ALA A 315 -2.94 0.13 -5.48
C ALA A 315 -2.56 1.56 -5.87
N ASN A 316 -3.45 2.53 -5.63
CA ASN A 316 -3.25 3.96 -5.87
C ASN A 316 -3.37 4.76 -4.56
N ARG A 317 -2.56 4.43 -3.55
CA ARG A 317 -2.73 4.91 -2.17
C ARG A 317 -2.55 6.42 -2.01
N ALA A 318 -1.70 7.00 -2.85
CA ALA A 318 -1.47 8.44 -2.88
C ALA A 318 -2.57 9.25 -3.57
N MET A 319 -3.53 8.60 -4.25
CA MET A 319 -4.58 9.33 -4.97
C MET A 319 -5.74 9.72 -4.06
N ASN A 320 -6.09 11.01 -4.10
CA ASN A 320 -7.28 11.55 -3.48
C ASN A 320 -8.45 11.61 -4.49
N LEU A 321 -9.27 10.58 -4.47
CA LEU A 321 -10.45 10.45 -5.35
C LEU A 321 -11.75 10.90 -4.66
N LYS A 322 -11.69 11.96 -3.84
CA LYS A 322 -12.87 12.50 -3.13
C LYS A 322 -13.72 13.40 -4.02
N SER A 323 -13.09 14.10 -4.97
CA SER A 323 -13.76 14.98 -5.90
C SER A 323 -13.02 15.01 -7.25
N TYR A 324 -13.59 15.70 -8.23
CA TYR A 324 -12.97 15.84 -9.55
C TYR A 324 -11.63 16.58 -9.43
N MET A 325 -11.63 17.72 -8.74
CA MET A 325 -10.44 18.55 -8.57
C MET A 325 -9.33 17.80 -7.81
N THR A 326 -9.65 17.10 -6.73
CA THR A 326 -8.63 16.35 -5.98
C THR A 326 -8.04 15.19 -6.79
N THR A 327 -8.84 14.62 -7.69
CA THR A 327 -8.39 13.57 -8.62
C THR A 327 -7.40 14.15 -9.63
N ILE A 328 -7.70 15.31 -10.24
CA ILE A 328 -6.78 16.03 -11.13
C ILE A 328 -5.48 16.34 -10.39
N GLN A 329 -5.56 16.93 -9.20
CA GLN A 329 -4.40 17.26 -8.37
C GLN A 329 -3.52 16.03 -8.10
N SER A 330 -4.12 14.89 -7.80
CA SER A 330 -3.39 13.64 -7.54
C SER A 330 -2.66 13.13 -8.79
N ILE A 331 -3.29 13.23 -9.96
CA ILE A 331 -2.69 12.86 -11.25
C ILE A 331 -1.53 13.80 -11.56
N VAL A 332 -1.72 15.11 -11.43
CA VAL A 332 -0.69 16.12 -11.68
C VAL A 332 0.52 15.91 -10.77
N GLN A 333 0.31 15.62 -9.48
CA GLN A 333 1.39 15.29 -8.54
C GLN A 333 2.13 14.01 -8.94
N ALA A 334 1.42 12.97 -9.35
CA ALA A 334 2.04 11.72 -9.82
C ALA A 334 2.89 11.94 -11.08
N MET A 335 2.41 12.76 -12.03
CA MET A 335 3.20 13.15 -13.21
C MET A 335 4.41 14.00 -12.82
N GLY A 336 4.22 14.98 -11.92
CA GLY A 336 5.30 15.85 -11.43
C GLY A 336 6.39 15.08 -10.69
N TYR A 337 6.01 14.02 -9.97
CA TYR A 337 6.97 13.09 -9.32
C TYR A 337 7.91 12.43 -10.33
N ARG A 338 7.43 12.17 -11.55
CA ARG A 338 8.21 11.64 -12.68
C ARG A 338 8.74 12.72 -13.63
N GLN A 339 8.65 13.99 -13.24
CA GLN A 339 9.07 15.16 -14.04
C GLN A 339 8.34 15.27 -15.38
N ILE A 340 7.06 14.86 -15.41
CA ILE A 340 6.18 14.92 -16.57
C ILE A 340 5.26 16.14 -16.42
N THR A 341 5.21 16.97 -17.46
CA THR A 341 4.29 18.12 -17.52
C THR A 341 2.86 17.69 -17.84
N VAL A 342 1.90 18.53 -17.48
CA VAL A 342 0.48 18.31 -17.77
C VAL A 342 -0.09 19.53 -18.50
N LEU A 343 -0.74 19.27 -19.63
CA LEU A 343 -1.59 20.22 -20.35
C LEU A 343 -3.05 19.85 -20.08
N ILE A 344 -3.79 20.72 -19.39
CA ILE A 344 -5.22 20.49 -19.13
C ILE A 344 -5.99 20.83 -20.42
N SER A 345 -6.81 19.91 -20.91
CA SER A 345 -7.59 20.10 -22.14
C SER A 345 -9.07 20.24 -21.83
N MET A 346 -9.65 21.41 -22.09
CA MET A 346 -11.09 21.65 -21.97
C MET A 346 -11.84 20.89 -23.06
N HIS A 347 -12.15 19.63 -22.81
CA HIS A 347 -12.44 18.66 -23.86
C HIS A 347 -13.92 18.58 -24.20
N THR A 348 -14.76 18.38 -23.19
CA THR A 348 -16.21 18.31 -23.30
C THR A 348 -16.87 19.40 -22.45
N LEU A 349 -18.03 19.90 -22.89
CA LEU A 349 -18.84 20.79 -22.05
C LEU A 349 -19.55 19.97 -20.96
N LEU A 350 -20.15 18.85 -21.34
CA LEU A 350 -20.78 17.90 -20.43
C LEU A 350 -20.18 16.50 -20.63
N PRO A 351 -20.18 15.64 -19.61
CA PRO A 351 -19.51 14.34 -19.68
C PRO A 351 -20.21 13.29 -20.56
N ASN A 352 -21.47 13.55 -20.94
CA ASN A 352 -22.24 12.78 -21.92
C ASN A 352 -22.32 13.47 -23.28
N ASP A 353 -21.68 14.62 -23.44
CA ASP A 353 -21.63 15.34 -24.70
C ASP A 353 -20.49 14.76 -25.55
N ASN A 354 -20.86 14.21 -26.71
CA ASN A 354 -19.92 13.60 -27.63
C ASN A 354 -19.19 14.62 -28.53
N SER A 355 -19.47 15.92 -28.43
CA SER A 355 -18.59 17.04 -28.83
C SER A 355 -19.39 18.33 -29.04
N GLY A 356 -19.42 19.22 -28.05
CA GLY A 356 -19.81 20.61 -28.28
C GLY A 356 -18.93 21.25 -29.33
N GLY A 357 -19.50 21.67 -30.47
CA GLY A 357 -18.75 22.23 -31.60
C GLY A 357 -18.31 23.69 -31.43
N LEU A 358 -18.85 24.38 -30.42
CA LEU A 358 -18.42 25.68 -29.93
C LEU A 358 -17.88 25.54 -28.50
N TRP A 359 -17.27 26.59 -27.96
CA TRP A 359 -16.73 26.59 -26.60
C TRP A 359 -17.79 26.76 -25.50
N TYR A 360 -19.07 26.89 -25.86
CA TYR A 360 -20.20 27.01 -24.97
C TYR A 360 -21.48 26.47 -25.64
N ASP A 361 -22.52 26.24 -24.85
CA ASP A 361 -23.86 25.94 -25.35
C ASP A 361 -24.96 26.50 -24.43
N LYS A 362 -26.19 26.04 -24.61
CA LYS A 362 -27.34 26.44 -23.76
C LYS A 362 -27.21 25.96 -22.31
N ASN A 363 -26.64 24.77 -22.09
CA ASN A 363 -26.55 24.15 -20.77
C ASN A 363 -25.33 24.65 -20.00
N ILE A 364 -24.23 24.88 -20.72
CA ILE A 364 -22.95 25.42 -20.25
C ILE A 364 -22.71 26.73 -21.01
N PRO A 365 -23.36 27.84 -20.59
CA PRO A 365 -23.08 29.15 -21.17
C PRO A 365 -21.63 29.56 -20.89
N GLU A 366 -21.10 30.44 -21.73
CA GLU A 366 -19.69 30.85 -21.67
C GLU A 366 -19.24 31.35 -20.28
N ALA A 367 -20.12 31.99 -19.51
CA ALA A 367 -19.82 32.40 -18.13
C ALA A 367 -19.47 31.20 -17.21
N LEU A 368 -20.11 30.04 -17.40
CA LEU A 368 -19.76 28.83 -16.67
C LEU A 368 -18.47 28.20 -17.18
N VAL A 369 -18.18 28.34 -18.47
CA VAL A 369 -16.88 27.95 -19.04
C VAL A 369 -15.78 28.76 -18.36
N LEU A 370 -15.88 30.08 -18.32
CA LEU A 370 -14.93 30.95 -17.60
C LEU A 370 -14.78 30.55 -16.12
N LYS A 371 -15.89 30.30 -15.42
CA LYS A 371 -15.86 29.81 -14.03
C LYS A 371 -15.06 28.52 -13.86
N SER A 372 -15.03 27.63 -14.86
CA SER A 372 -14.20 26.42 -14.78
C SER A 372 -12.69 26.72 -14.85
N PHE A 373 -12.27 27.80 -15.53
CA PHE A 373 -10.89 28.30 -15.49
C PHE A 373 -10.55 28.85 -14.10
N ASP A 374 -11.47 29.56 -13.44
CA ASP A 374 -11.29 30.02 -12.05
C ASP A 374 -11.03 28.83 -11.11
N LEU A 375 -11.81 27.75 -11.26
CA LEU A 375 -11.69 26.53 -10.44
C LEU A 375 -10.36 25.82 -10.68
N LEU A 376 -9.95 25.68 -11.95
CA LEU A 376 -8.65 25.11 -12.31
C LEU A 376 -7.51 25.94 -11.75
N ALA A 377 -7.52 27.27 -11.93
CA ALA A 377 -6.47 28.15 -11.43
C ALA A 377 -6.39 28.10 -9.90
N LYS A 378 -7.53 28.16 -9.21
CA LYS A 378 -7.59 28.00 -7.74
C LYS A 378 -7.01 26.66 -7.27
N GLY A 379 -7.24 25.59 -8.02
CA GLY A 379 -6.80 24.24 -7.68
C GLY A 379 -5.36 23.92 -8.08
N LEU A 380 -4.82 24.56 -9.13
CA LEU A 380 -3.60 24.12 -9.81
C LEU A 380 -2.57 25.23 -10.08
N CYS A 381 -2.90 26.52 -9.92
CA CYS A 381 -1.93 27.61 -10.12
C CYS A 381 -1.10 27.83 -8.85
N SER A 382 -0.22 26.88 -8.52
CA SER A 382 0.71 27.00 -7.38
C SER A 382 1.98 26.16 -7.59
N ASP A 383 3.02 26.42 -6.79
CA ASP A 383 4.30 25.68 -6.80
C ASP A 383 4.12 24.17 -6.65
N THR A 384 3.09 23.72 -5.92
CA THR A 384 2.77 22.29 -5.75
C THR A 384 2.49 21.59 -7.09
N TYR A 385 1.89 22.31 -8.03
CA TYR A 385 1.48 21.84 -9.34
C TYR A 385 2.28 22.55 -10.45
N TRP A 386 3.55 22.83 -10.17
CA TRP A 386 4.48 23.51 -11.07
C TRP A 386 4.51 22.93 -12.49
N ASN A 387 4.20 21.64 -12.64
CA ASN A 387 4.24 20.91 -13.89
C ASN A 387 3.00 21.11 -14.78
N VAL A 388 2.01 21.91 -14.36
CA VAL A 388 0.90 22.34 -15.23
C VAL A 388 1.37 23.49 -16.12
N ILE A 389 1.53 23.23 -17.42
CA ILE A 389 2.08 24.20 -18.38
C ILE A 389 1.02 25.22 -18.85
N GLY A 390 -0.25 24.84 -18.75
CA GLY A 390 -1.38 25.70 -19.10
C GLY A 390 -2.61 24.91 -19.52
N ILE A 391 -3.45 25.57 -20.31
CA ILE A 391 -4.76 25.05 -20.72
C ILE A 391 -4.88 25.09 -22.24
N ASP A 392 -5.29 23.96 -22.80
CA ASP A 392 -5.88 23.86 -24.13
C ASP A 392 -7.35 24.27 -24.06
N LEU A 393 -7.62 25.46 -24.62
CA LEU A 393 -8.76 26.29 -24.28
C LEU A 393 -10.10 25.66 -24.68
N LYS A 394 -10.11 24.86 -25.75
CA LYS A 394 -11.26 24.08 -26.20
C LYS A 394 -10.79 23.03 -27.21
N ASN A 395 -11.12 21.77 -26.93
CA ASN A 395 -10.88 20.69 -27.86
C ASN A 395 -11.76 20.82 -29.12
N GLU A 396 -11.14 20.71 -30.28
CA GLU A 396 -11.77 20.51 -31.58
C GLU A 396 -13.01 21.40 -31.89
N PRO A 397 -12.90 22.74 -31.87
CA PRO A 397 -13.97 23.62 -32.32
C PRO A 397 -14.32 23.34 -33.80
N HIS A 398 -15.46 22.72 -34.08
CA HIS A 398 -15.80 22.27 -35.43
C HIS A 398 -17.06 22.92 -36.02
N LEU A 399 -17.86 23.57 -35.18
CA LEU A 399 -18.97 24.43 -35.61
C LEU A 399 -18.58 25.92 -35.57
N ALA A 400 -17.37 26.23 -35.13
CA ALA A 400 -16.86 27.59 -35.03
C ALA A 400 -16.38 28.12 -36.38
N THR A 401 -16.45 29.45 -36.53
CA THR A 401 -15.85 30.22 -37.60
C THR A 401 -14.53 30.85 -37.12
N TRP A 402 -13.77 31.48 -38.02
CA TRP A 402 -12.51 32.13 -37.66
C TRP A 402 -12.37 33.47 -38.37
N GLY A 403 -12.32 34.55 -37.59
CA GLY A 403 -12.00 35.88 -38.07
C GLY A 403 -13.10 36.56 -38.89
N ASP A 404 -14.35 36.09 -38.80
CA ASP A 404 -15.52 36.72 -39.44
C ASP A 404 -16.13 37.85 -38.59
N GLY A 405 -15.69 38.00 -37.33
CA GLY A 405 -16.13 39.04 -36.41
C GLY A 405 -17.48 38.77 -35.74
N ILE A 406 -18.09 37.60 -35.94
CA ILE A 406 -19.37 37.23 -35.30
C ILE A 406 -19.07 36.65 -33.91
N PRO A 407 -19.31 37.37 -32.80
CA PRO A 407 -18.80 36.95 -31.49
C PRO A 407 -19.32 35.59 -30.99
N ALA A 408 -20.48 35.14 -31.52
CA ALA A 408 -21.09 33.88 -31.14
C ALA A 408 -20.41 32.64 -31.75
N THR A 409 -19.65 32.79 -32.82
CA THR A 409 -19.06 31.66 -33.55
C THR A 409 -17.58 31.86 -33.87
N ASP A 410 -17.08 33.11 -33.85
CA ASP A 410 -15.70 33.43 -34.16
C ASP A 410 -14.77 32.91 -33.06
N TRP A 411 -14.11 31.79 -33.34
CA TRP A 411 -13.18 31.17 -32.41
C TRP A 411 -11.96 32.04 -32.13
N ALA A 412 -11.55 32.93 -33.03
CA ALA A 412 -10.42 33.81 -32.74
C ALA A 412 -10.75 34.78 -31.60
N LEU A 413 -11.97 35.32 -31.60
CA LEU A 413 -12.49 36.16 -30.51
C LEU A 413 -12.75 35.35 -29.24
N GLY A 414 -13.35 34.16 -29.37
CA GLY A 414 -13.61 33.24 -28.26
C GLY A 414 -12.33 32.82 -27.54
N ALA A 415 -11.32 32.34 -28.29
CA ALA A 415 -10.02 31.95 -27.77
C ALA A 415 -9.30 33.12 -27.08
N ALA A 416 -9.33 34.32 -27.66
CA ALA A 416 -8.77 35.51 -27.02
C ALA A 416 -9.44 35.80 -25.68
N LYS A 417 -10.77 35.69 -25.61
CA LYS A 417 -11.54 35.89 -24.37
C LYS A 417 -11.20 34.84 -23.30
N LEU A 418 -11.22 33.56 -23.65
CA LEU A 418 -10.91 32.47 -22.74
C LEU A 418 -9.45 32.54 -22.25
N GLY A 419 -8.50 32.75 -23.16
CA GLY A 419 -7.08 32.87 -22.85
C GLY A 419 -6.76 34.07 -21.97
N ASN A 420 -7.37 35.23 -22.24
CA ASN A 420 -7.19 36.42 -21.39
C ASN A 420 -7.76 36.21 -19.98
N HIS A 421 -8.91 35.54 -19.86
CA HIS A 421 -9.46 35.21 -18.55
C HIS A 421 -8.57 34.21 -17.79
N MET A 422 -8.10 33.14 -18.45
CA MET A 422 -7.13 32.20 -17.88
C MET A 422 -5.89 32.91 -17.34
N LEU A 423 -5.32 33.84 -18.11
CA LEU A 423 -4.11 34.57 -17.72
C LEU A 423 -4.37 35.58 -16.60
N SER A 424 -5.60 36.07 -16.45
CA SER A 424 -5.99 36.94 -15.33
C SER A 424 -6.01 36.19 -13.99
N VAL A 425 -6.30 34.88 -14.00
CA VAL A 425 -6.35 34.05 -12.80
C VAL A 425 -5.07 33.24 -12.57
N CYS A 426 -4.33 32.91 -13.63
CA CYS A 426 -3.02 32.27 -13.55
C CYS A 426 -2.06 32.82 -14.62
N PRO A 427 -1.28 33.86 -14.32
CA PRO A 427 -0.39 34.49 -15.29
C PRO A 427 0.83 33.62 -15.65
N GLN A 428 1.06 32.50 -14.96
CA GLN A 428 2.19 31.60 -15.20
C GLN A 428 1.92 30.62 -16.35
N TRP A 429 0.67 30.36 -16.71
CA TRP A 429 0.27 29.41 -17.74
C TRP A 429 0.40 29.96 -19.17
N VAL A 430 0.30 29.05 -20.15
CA VAL A 430 0.20 29.32 -21.58
C VAL A 430 -1.13 28.79 -22.12
N GLY A 431 -1.78 29.54 -23.00
CA GLY A 431 -3.03 29.13 -23.64
C GLY A 431 -2.73 28.42 -24.96
N PHE A 432 -3.21 27.19 -25.09
CA PHE A 432 -3.15 26.41 -26.31
C PHE A 432 -4.46 26.63 -27.09
N VAL A 433 -4.32 27.03 -28.35
CA VAL A 433 -5.43 27.38 -29.24
C VAL A 433 -5.44 26.40 -30.41
N GLU A 434 -6.40 25.49 -30.42
CA GLU A 434 -6.66 24.64 -31.58
C GLU A 434 -7.22 25.44 -32.77
N GLY A 435 -7.24 24.81 -33.94
CA GLY A 435 -7.88 25.34 -35.14
C GLY A 435 -9.39 25.12 -35.18
N ILE A 436 -9.97 25.32 -36.36
CA ILE A 436 -11.39 24.99 -36.63
C ILE A 436 -11.53 23.95 -37.75
N ASN A 437 -12.72 23.37 -37.93
CA ASN A 437 -13.00 22.65 -39.18
C ASN A 437 -13.07 23.63 -40.37
N GLY A 438 -13.85 24.70 -40.22
CA GLY A 438 -13.91 25.80 -41.18
C GLY A 438 -14.58 25.48 -42.52
N GLY A 439 -15.18 24.29 -42.68
CA GLY A 439 -15.82 23.87 -43.92
C GLY A 439 -14.82 23.61 -45.06
N PRO A 440 -15.30 23.55 -46.32
CA PRO A 440 -14.46 23.25 -47.47
C PRO A 440 -13.42 24.36 -47.69
N GLN A 441 -12.16 23.96 -47.75
CA GLN A 441 -11.01 24.81 -48.05
C GLN A 441 -10.56 24.59 -49.48
N THR A 442 -10.03 25.63 -50.12
CA THR A 442 -9.34 25.53 -51.40
C THR A 442 -7.85 25.77 -51.20
N GLY A 443 -7.02 24.97 -51.86
CA GLY A 443 -5.56 25.13 -51.81
C GLY A 443 -4.88 24.56 -53.04
N ILE A 444 -3.67 25.02 -53.31
CA ILE A 444 -2.83 24.49 -54.38
C ILE A 444 -1.88 23.45 -53.77
N ILE A 445 -2.01 22.20 -54.18
CA ILE A 445 -1.12 21.09 -53.79
C ILE A 445 -0.55 20.52 -55.09
N ASP A 446 0.78 20.51 -55.21
CA ASP A 446 1.52 20.08 -56.40
C ASP A 446 1.05 20.76 -57.70
N GLY A 447 0.82 22.08 -57.64
CA GLY A 447 0.38 22.90 -58.78
C GLY A 447 -1.06 22.68 -59.21
N LYS A 448 -1.84 21.86 -58.50
CA LYS A 448 -3.27 21.62 -58.77
C LYS A 448 -4.14 22.21 -57.67
N SER A 449 -5.29 22.75 -58.06
CA SER A 449 -6.30 23.20 -57.10
C SER A 449 -7.02 21.99 -56.49
N TRP A 450 -7.12 21.96 -55.17
CA TRP A 450 -7.81 20.95 -54.40
C TRP A 450 -8.84 21.58 -53.48
N VAL A 451 -9.97 20.89 -53.31
CA VAL A 451 -10.91 21.15 -52.23
C VAL A 451 -10.67 20.10 -51.14
N TYR A 452 -10.40 20.55 -49.93
CA TYR A 452 -10.16 19.67 -48.78
C TYR A 452 -10.89 20.18 -47.55
N TYR A 453 -10.98 19.34 -46.52
CA TYR A 453 -11.55 19.72 -45.22
C TYR A 453 -10.48 19.57 -44.16
N ASN A 454 -10.48 20.47 -43.18
CA ASN A 454 -9.63 20.30 -42.02
C ASN A 454 -10.24 19.25 -41.07
N TRP A 455 -9.39 18.58 -40.32
CA TRP A 455 -9.84 17.89 -39.10
C TRP A 455 -10.49 18.91 -38.16
N TRP A 456 -11.39 18.45 -37.31
CA TRP A 456 -11.87 19.27 -36.20
C TRP A 456 -10.65 19.71 -35.37
N GLY A 457 -10.58 20.98 -34.97
CA GLY A 457 -9.40 21.51 -34.30
C GLY A 457 -8.16 21.70 -35.19
N GLY A 458 -8.22 21.39 -36.50
CA GLY A 458 -7.02 21.36 -37.36
C GLY A 458 -6.77 22.62 -38.19
N GLY A 459 -7.81 23.37 -38.55
CA GLY A 459 -7.73 24.49 -39.48
C GLY A 459 -7.21 25.78 -38.85
N LEU A 460 -5.98 26.16 -39.20
CA LEU A 460 -5.32 27.39 -38.74
C LEU A 460 -5.08 28.41 -39.86
N GLN A 461 -5.70 28.23 -41.03
CA GLN A 461 -5.51 29.11 -42.18
C GLN A 461 -5.83 30.58 -41.84
N GLY A 462 -6.89 30.79 -41.04
CA GLY A 462 -7.31 32.12 -40.60
C GLY A 462 -6.32 32.81 -39.65
N ALA A 463 -5.43 32.06 -38.97
CA ALA A 463 -4.51 32.62 -38.00
C ALA A 463 -3.48 33.57 -38.62
N ALA A 464 -3.16 33.41 -39.92
CA ALA A 464 -2.22 34.28 -40.63
C ALA A 464 -2.78 35.69 -40.90
N THR A 465 -4.11 35.81 -41.06
CA THR A 465 -4.78 37.09 -41.37
C THR A 465 -5.53 37.67 -40.17
N LYS A 466 -6.02 36.80 -39.29
CA LYS A 466 -6.75 37.10 -38.07
C LYS A 466 -6.15 36.26 -36.94
N ALA A 467 -4.99 36.70 -36.46
CA ALA A 467 -4.33 36.06 -35.33
C ALA A 467 -5.16 36.21 -34.05
N VAL A 468 -5.12 35.20 -33.20
CA VAL A 468 -5.58 35.32 -31.82
C VAL A 468 -4.55 36.14 -31.05
N GLU A 469 -5.01 37.11 -30.28
CA GLU A 469 -4.17 38.00 -29.49
C GLU A 469 -4.56 37.93 -28.01
N PHE A 470 -3.59 37.61 -27.15
CA PHE A 470 -3.74 37.74 -25.71
C PHE A 470 -3.13 39.05 -25.23
N ASN A 471 -3.69 39.62 -24.17
CA ASN A 471 -3.22 40.86 -23.53
C ASN A 471 -1.82 40.71 -22.93
N VAL A 472 -1.41 39.48 -22.61
CA VAL A 472 -0.09 39.16 -22.09
C VAL A 472 0.75 38.55 -23.21
N PRO A 473 1.92 39.13 -23.53
CA PRO A 473 2.76 38.63 -24.61
C PRO A 473 3.34 37.26 -24.27
N HIS A 474 3.70 36.51 -25.30
CA HIS A 474 4.34 35.19 -25.19
C HIS A 474 3.48 34.14 -24.47
N LYS A 475 2.15 34.26 -24.50
CA LYS A 475 1.24 33.33 -23.81
C LYS A 475 0.40 32.45 -24.72
N LEU A 476 0.62 32.51 -26.03
CA LEU A 476 -0.17 31.78 -27.02
C LEU A 476 0.65 30.69 -27.72
N VAL A 477 0.05 29.50 -27.84
CA VAL A 477 0.56 28.39 -28.66
C VAL A 477 -0.59 27.89 -29.55
N TYR A 478 -0.39 27.82 -30.86
CA TYR A 478 -1.34 27.14 -31.74
C TYR A 478 -1.14 25.62 -31.69
N SER A 479 -2.23 24.85 -31.61
CA SER A 479 -2.21 23.41 -31.36
C SER A 479 -3.15 22.66 -32.32
N PRO A 480 -2.84 22.58 -33.62
CA PRO A 480 -3.75 21.96 -34.58
C PRO A 480 -3.83 20.44 -34.39
N HIS A 481 -5.03 19.87 -34.53
CA HIS A 481 -5.22 18.44 -34.65
C HIS A 481 -5.00 17.96 -36.09
N TYR A 482 -4.39 16.79 -36.22
CA TYR A 482 -4.21 16.12 -37.50
C TYR A 482 -4.29 14.61 -37.33
N TYR A 483 -5.06 13.98 -38.22
CA TYR A 483 -5.26 12.54 -38.22
C TYR A 483 -5.04 11.94 -39.62
N THR A 484 -4.85 10.62 -39.66
CA THR A 484 -4.71 9.84 -40.90
C THR A 484 -6.03 9.18 -41.29
N VAL A 485 -6.04 8.50 -42.45
CA VAL A 485 -7.22 7.80 -43.01
C VAL A 485 -7.82 6.71 -42.11
N CYS A 486 -7.13 6.31 -41.04
CA CYS A 486 -7.64 5.35 -40.06
C CYS A 486 -8.84 5.88 -39.26
N ILE A 487 -8.99 7.21 -39.15
CA ILE A 487 -10.11 7.84 -38.41
C ILE A 487 -11.28 8.16 -39.33
N PHE A 488 -11.01 8.58 -40.57
CA PHE A 488 -12.05 8.82 -41.58
C PHE A 488 -11.56 8.36 -42.95
N ARG A 489 -12.33 7.47 -43.60
CA ARG A 489 -12.07 7.12 -45.00
C ARG A 489 -12.62 8.21 -45.90
N TYR A 490 -11.74 8.95 -46.55
CA TYR A 490 -12.11 9.69 -47.73
C TYR A 490 -12.47 8.67 -48.82
N ARG A 491 -13.77 8.48 -49.06
CA ARG A 491 -14.21 7.74 -50.24
C ARG A 491 -14.01 8.69 -51.41
N GLU A 492 -12.91 8.54 -52.14
CA GLU A 492 -12.78 9.12 -53.47
C GLU A 492 -14.04 8.72 -54.24
N ARG A 493 -14.94 9.67 -54.50
CA ARG A 493 -15.91 9.48 -55.57
C ARG A 493 -15.07 9.65 -56.83
N PRO A 494 -14.86 8.59 -57.64
CA PRO A 494 -14.27 8.79 -58.95
C PRO A 494 -15.18 9.75 -59.68
N HIS A 495 -14.57 10.72 -60.36
CA HIS A 495 -15.23 11.58 -61.33
C HIS A 495 -16.21 10.75 -62.19
N LEU A 496 -17.51 10.88 -61.94
CA LEU A 496 -18.51 10.56 -62.95
C LEU A 496 -18.54 11.76 -63.89
N ALA A 497 -17.60 11.73 -64.84
CA ALA A 497 -17.78 12.36 -66.13
C ALA A 497 -18.79 11.53 -66.91
N ALA A 498 -20.01 12.04 -67.05
CA ALA A 498 -20.93 11.88 -68.18
C ALA A 498 -22.17 12.76 -67.91
#